data_AF-A0A540V9H4-F1
#
_entry.id   AF-A0A540V9H4-F1
#
_cell.length_a   1.000
_cell.length_b   1.000
_cell.length_c   1.000
_cell.angle_alpha   90.00
_cell.angle_beta   90.00
_cell.angle_gamma   90.00
#
_symmetry.space_group_name_H-M   'P 1'
#
loop_
_entity.id
_entity.type
_entity.pdbx_description
1 polymer ?
#
loop_
_entity_poly.entity_id
_entity_poly.type
_entity_poly.pdbx_seq_one_letter_code
_entity_poly.pdbx_strand_id
1 'polypeptide(L)'
;VIEKERLLEKNGYGKPVSETEENANLFFVKDGERFLLERKKGEFVNREANVKFSKEELLRLAEESPEHLSNNVVTRPLMQEMCLPVLAFVAGPGEMHYWAALKDAFDALNLQMPILAPRLNITLISRQVEQLLSEYHLDFEKVVHGGAEKIKRQFIQSIQDVEAKNKIDHMREMLEESYEKLRQYLHSKQLHLENIIEKNKRYHHMQFDYLLKKIEQEVLVKHESTIRRLNTLSSELYPNNNYQERIYNPYQYLNIYGPDLVRDLI
;
A
#
# COMPACT_ATOMS: atom_id res chain seq x y z
N VAL A 1 -26.17 -6.47 -11.71
CA VAL A 1 -24.85 -6.35 -11.07
C VAL A 1 -24.04 -7.63 -11.20
N ILE A 2 -24.44 -8.74 -10.56
CA ILE A 2 -23.69 -10.01 -10.56
C ILE A 2 -23.35 -10.51 -11.97
N GLU A 3 -24.31 -10.48 -12.89
CA GLU A 3 -24.07 -10.89 -14.29
C GLU A 3 -23.02 -9.99 -14.97
N LYS A 4 -23.09 -8.68 -14.74
CA LYS A 4 -22.12 -7.72 -15.25
C LYS A 4 -20.74 -7.93 -14.62
N GLU A 5 -20.66 -8.22 -13.32
CA GLU A 5 -19.39 -8.57 -12.67
C GLU A 5 -18.77 -9.85 -13.24
N ARG A 6 -19.56 -10.90 -13.48
CA ARG A 6 -19.08 -12.12 -14.14
C ARG A 6 -18.54 -11.82 -15.54
N LEU A 7 -19.19 -10.92 -16.27
CA LEU A 7 -18.70 -10.46 -17.58
C LEU A 7 -17.37 -9.71 -17.45
N LEU A 8 -17.24 -8.79 -16.49
CA LEU A 8 -16.00 -8.05 -16.23
C LEU A 8 -14.85 -9.00 -15.86
N GLU A 9 -15.09 -9.95 -14.96
CA GLU A 9 -14.11 -10.98 -14.57
C GLU A 9 -13.66 -11.81 -15.76
N LYS A 10 -14.60 -12.31 -16.58
CA LYS A 10 -14.29 -13.11 -17.77
C LYS A 10 -13.41 -12.36 -18.78
N ASN A 11 -13.52 -11.04 -18.84
CA ASN A 11 -12.73 -10.19 -19.72
C ASN A 11 -11.42 -9.68 -19.07
N GLY A 12 -11.05 -10.19 -17.89
CA GLY A 12 -9.79 -9.85 -17.22
C GLY A 12 -9.84 -8.56 -16.39
N TYR A 13 -11.02 -7.95 -16.21
CA TYR A 13 -11.17 -6.74 -15.40
C TYR A 13 -11.39 -7.06 -13.91
N GLY A 14 -11.71 -8.29 -13.53
CA GLY A 14 -11.91 -8.70 -12.13
C GLY A 14 -13.33 -8.46 -11.59
N LYS A 15 -13.49 -8.59 -10.26
CA LYS A 15 -14.77 -8.41 -9.53
C LYS A 15 -14.76 -7.14 -8.69
N PRO A 16 -15.34 -6.03 -9.17
CA PRO A 16 -15.20 -4.74 -8.52
C PRO A 16 -16.03 -4.56 -7.23
N VAL A 17 -17.18 -5.24 -7.11
CA VAL A 17 -18.11 -5.14 -5.98
C VAL A 17 -18.07 -6.42 -5.12
N SER A 18 -17.85 -7.58 -5.75
CA SER A 18 -17.94 -8.90 -5.12
C SER A 18 -19.32 -9.19 -4.54
N GLU A 19 -20.36 -8.96 -5.34
CA GLU A 19 -21.76 -9.05 -4.91
C GLU A 19 -22.28 -10.49 -4.86
N THR A 20 -23.28 -10.76 -4.00
CA THR A 20 -23.96 -12.06 -3.92
C THR A 20 -25.46 -11.96 -4.19
N GLU A 21 -26.08 -13.05 -4.63
CA GLU A 21 -27.52 -13.08 -4.97
C GLU A 21 -28.40 -12.87 -3.73
N GLU A 22 -27.89 -13.23 -2.56
CA GLU A 22 -28.53 -13.05 -1.28
C GLU A 22 -28.49 -11.60 -0.80
N ASN A 23 -27.64 -10.72 -1.34
CA ASN A 23 -27.57 -9.36 -0.81
C ASN A 23 -28.82 -8.54 -1.19
N ALA A 24 -29.45 -7.92 -0.19
CA ALA A 24 -30.57 -7.00 -0.45
C ALA A 24 -30.12 -5.67 -1.06
N ASN A 25 -28.83 -5.35 -0.94
CA ASN A 25 -28.21 -4.06 -1.26
C ASN A 25 -28.76 -2.89 -0.44
N LEU A 26 -29.23 -3.17 0.77
CA LEU A 26 -29.74 -2.20 1.73
C LEU A 26 -29.23 -2.56 3.12
N PHE A 27 -28.93 -1.54 3.92
CA PHE A 27 -28.58 -1.68 5.33
C PHE A 27 -29.75 -1.21 6.19
N PHE A 28 -30.02 -1.94 7.26
CA PHE A 28 -30.83 -1.47 8.38
C PHE A 28 -29.93 -0.75 9.40
N VAL A 29 -30.36 0.41 9.88
CA VAL A 29 -29.60 1.25 10.82
C VAL A 29 -30.27 1.19 12.18
N LYS A 30 -29.53 0.77 13.21
CA LYS A 30 -30.03 0.69 14.58
C LYS A 30 -28.89 1.04 15.54
N ASP A 31 -29.19 1.91 16.51
CA ASP A 31 -28.24 2.34 17.55
C ASP A 31 -26.91 2.90 16.98
N GLY A 32 -26.96 3.54 15.81
CA GLY A 32 -25.79 4.08 15.10
C GLY A 32 -24.98 3.06 14.29
N GLU A 33 -25.34 1.79 14.36
CA GLU A 33 -24.71 0.70 13.60
C GLU A 33 -25.49 0.36 12.33
N ARG A 34 -24.78 -0.20 11.34
CA ARG A 34 -25.34 -0.55 10.02
C ARG A 34 -25.27 -2.05 9.81
N PHE A 35 -26.42 -2.65 9.51
CA PHE A 35 -26.58 -4.09 9.35
C PHE A 35 -27.02 -4.43 7.93
N LEU A 36 -26.17 -5.10 7.16
CA LEU A 36 -26.47 -5.45 5.77
C LEU A 36 -27.61 -6.46 5.73
N LEU A 37 -28.68 -6.15 5.02
CA LEU A 37 -29.81 -7.05 4.87
C LEU A 37 -29.52 -8.09 3.78
N GLU A 38 -29.83 -9.34 4.08
CA GLU A 38 -29.80 -10.45 3.13
C GLU A 38 -31.23 -10.91 2.81
N ARG A 39 -31.46 -11.30 1.56
CA ARG A 39 -32.69 -11.94 1.06
C ARG A 39 -32.65 -13.43 1.39
N LYS A 40 -33.58 -13.92 2.20
CA LYS A 40 -33.76 -15.34 2.48
C LYS A 40 -35.23 -15.71 2.45
N LYS A 41 -35.61 -16.65 1.57
CA LYS A 41 -36.98 -17.20 1.48
C LYS A 41 -38.08 -16.13 1.37
N GLY A 42 -37.82 -15.04 0.64
CA GLY A 42 -38.77 -13.93 0.45
C GLY A 42 -38.75 -12.86 1.54
N GLU A 43 -37.86 -12.97 2.51
CA GLU A 43 -37.70 -12.05 3.63
C GLU A 43 -36.33 -11.37 3.60
N PHE A 44 -36.20 -10.27 4.33
CA PHE A 44 -34.99 -9.47 4.47
C PHE A 44 -34.48 -9.58 5.90
N VAL A 45 -33.31 -10.18 6.09
CA VAL A 45 -32.83 -10.58 7.41
C VAL A 45 -31.42 -10.07 7.67
N ASN A 46 -31.14 -9.78 8.94
CA ASN A 46 -29.78 -9.69 9.45
C ASN A 46 -29.73 -10.35 10.84
N ARG A 47 -28.80 -11.30 11.00
CA ARG A 47 -28.70 -12.12 12.23
C ARG A 47 -28.13 -11.34 13.40
N GLU A 48 -27.17 -10.46 13.16
CA GLU A 48 -26.49 -9.68 14.21
C GLU A 48 -27.43 -8.67 14.85
N ALA A 49 -28.23 -7.98 14.02
CA ALA A 49 -29.27 -7.07 14.50
C ALA A 49 -30.53 -7.79 15.04
N ASN A 50 -30.62 -9.12 14.87
CA ASN A 50 -31.81 -9.92 15.16
C ASN A 50 -33.08 -9.34 14.53
N VAL A 51 -32.99 -8.97 13.25
CA VAL A 51 -34.09 -8.40 12.48
C VAL A 51 -34.47 -9.28 11.31
N LYS A 52 -35.77 -9.27 11.00
CA LYS A 52 -36.37 -9.94 9.87
C LYS A 52 -37.58 -9.14 9.44
N PHE A 53 -37.61 -8.78 8.18
CA PHE A 53 -38.67 -7.98 7.58
C PHE A 53 -39.28 -8.70 6.39
N SER A 54 -40.60 -8.67 6.26
CA SER A 54 -41.26 -8.89 4.98
C SER A 54 -41.00 -7.72 4.04
N LYS A 55 -41.36 -7.88 2.76
CA LYS A 55 -41.30 -6.77 1.80
C LYS A 55 -42.21 -5.61 2.24
N GLU A 56 -43.41 -5.91 2.72
CA GLU A 56 -44.40 -4.93 3.17
C GLU A 56 -43.91 -4.19 4.42
N GLU A 57 -43.22 -4.89 5.33
CA GLU A 57 -42.59 -4.27 6.51
C GLU A 57 -41.47 -3.32 6.12
N LEU A 58 -40.61 -3.70 5.17
CA LEU A 58 -39.57 -2.78 4.66
C LEU A 58 -40.16 -1.55 3.94
N LEU A 59 -41.26 -1.72 3.20
CA LEU A 59 -41.94 -0.60 2.55
C LEU A 59 -42.53 0.36 3.58
N ARG A 60 -43.21 -0.16 4.60
CA ARG A 60 -43.68 0.66 5.73
C ARG A 60 -42.53 1.36 6.44
N LEU A 61 -41.43 0.65 6.69
CA LEU A 61 -40.24 1.26 7.30
C LEU A 61 -39.69 2.41 6.45
N ALA A 62 -39.65 2.25 5.12
CA ALA A 62 -39.20 3.30 4.21
C ALA A 62 -40.13 4.53 4.19
N GLU A 63 -41.43 4.36 4.43
CA GLU A 63 -42.41 5.45 4.48
C GLU A 63 -42.46 6.14 5.85
N GLU A 64 -42.46 5.36 6.92
CA GLU A 64 -42.71 5.82 8.29
C GLU A 64 -41.42 6.20 9.04
N SER A 65 -40.29 5.57 8.72
CA SER A 65 -39.01 5.79 9.43
C SER A 65 -37.79 5.55 8.51
N PRO A 66 -37.67 6.32 7.41
CA PRO A 66 -36.62 6.13 6.40
C PRO A 66 -35.19 6.25 6.94
N GLU A 67 -34.98 6.93 8.07
CA GLU A 67 -33.70 7.05 8.75
C GLU A 67 -33.11 5.71 9.20
N HIS A 68 -33.94 4.67 9.29
CA HIS A 68 -33.51 3.30 9.59
C HIS A 68 -32.97 2.54 8.36
N LEU A 69 -32.96 3.16 7.18
CA LEU A 69 -32.48 2.52 5.95
C LEU A 69 -31.31 3.32 5.35
N SER A 70 -30.29 2.59 4.88
CA SER A 70 -29.18 3.21 4.15
C SER A 70 -28.69 2.35 2.99
N ASN A 71 -28.11 3.00 2.00
CA ASN A 71 -27.65 2.35 0.77
C ASN A 71 -26.26 1.69 0.93
N ASN A 72 -26.00 0.63 0.17
CA ASN A 72 -24.65 0.08 0.01
C ASN A 72 -23.96 0.66 -1.23
N VAL A 73 -22.80 0.11 -1.61
CA VAL A 73 -22.04 0.55 -2.79
C VAL A 73 -22.82 0.41 -4.12
N VAL A 74 -23.76 -0.54 -4.20
CA VAL A 74 -24.60 -0.78 -5.39
C VAL A 74 -25.75 0.22 -5.48
N THR A 75 -26.48 0.44 -4.38
CA THR A 75 -27.70 1.27 -4.37
C THR A 75 -27.42 2.75 -4.14
N ARG A 76 -26.26 3.13 -3.57
CA ARG A 76 -25.91 4.54 -3.34
C ARG A 76 -25.85 5.35 -4.66
N PRO A 77 -25.21 4.85 -5.75
CA PRO A 77 -25.27 5.51 -7.06
C PRO A 77 -26.70 5.71 -7.59
N LEU A 78 -27.58 4.73 -7.39
CA LEU A 78 -28.97 4.80 -7.84
C LEU A 78 -29.74 5.86 -7.04
N MET A 79 -29.59 5.86 -5.71
CA MET A 79 -30.18 6.86 -4.84
C MET A 79 -29.69 8.28 -5.18
N GLN A 80 -28.40 8.44 -5.49
CA GLN A 80 -27.86 9.73 -5.92
C GLN A 80 -28.57 10.27 -7.16
N GLU A 81 -28.79 9.42 -8.16
CA GLU A 81 -29.48 9.78 -9.41
C GLU A 81 -30.97 10.07 -9.21
N MET A 82 -31.61 9.38 -8.24
CA MET A 82 -33.00 9.67 -7.86
C MET A 82 -33.15 11.00 -7.12
N CYS A 83 -32.16 11.41 -6.33
CA CYS A 83 -32.25 12.58 -5.47
C CYS A 83 -31.71 13.86 -6.11
N LEU A 84 -30.78 13.77 -7.07
CA LEU A 84 -30.04 14.92 -7.58
C LEU A 84 -30.10 14.96 -9.13
N PRO A 85 -30.17 16.16 -9.75
CA PRO A 85 -29.97 16.30 -11.18
C PRO A 85 -28.46 16.21 -11.50
N VAL A 86 -27.95 14.99 -11.70
CA VAL A 86 -26.50 14.74 -11.87
C VAL A 86 -26.07 14.95 -13.31
N LEU A 87 -25.27 15.99 -13.58
CA LEU A 87 -24.60 16.13 -14.89
C LEU A 87 -23.48 15.11 -15.06
N ALA A 88 -22.62 14.98 -14.03
CA ALA A 88 -21.49 14.07 -14.03
C ALA A 88 -21.19 13.61 -12.59
N PHE A 89 -20.76 12.36 -12.46
CA PHE A 89 -20.20 11.81 -11.24
C PHE A 89 -18.67 11.82 -11.32
N VAL A 90 -18.03 12.55 -10.40
CA VAL A 90 -16.58 12.65 -10.32
C VAL A 90 -16.04 11.45 -9.54
N ALA A 91 -15.30 10.57 -10.22
CA ALA A 91 -14.92 9.26 -9.72
C ALA A 91 -13.40 9.08 -9.62
N GLY A 92 -12.95 8.46 -8.52
CA GLY A 92 -11.62 7.88 -8.43
C GLY A 92 -11.50 6.54 -9.18
N PRO A 93 -10.28 5.98 -9.33
CA PRO A 93 -10.07 4.72 -10.05
C PRO A 93 -10.89 3.54 -9.53
N GLY A 94 -10.99 3.38 -8.20
CA GLY A 94 -11.79 2.32 -7.60
C GLY A 94 -13.29 2.51 -7.80
N GLU A 95 -13.75 3.76 -7.86
CA GLU A 95 -15.16 4.06 -8.12
C GLU A 95 -15.51 3.78 -9.57
N MET A 96 -14.71 4.25 -10.52
CA MET A 96 -14.89 3.91 -11.94
C MET A 96 -14.97 2.40 -12.16
N HIS A 97 -14.17 1.64 -11.40
CA HIS A 97 -14.17 0.19 -11.47
C HIS A 97 -15.51 -0.44 -11.07
N TYR A 98 -16.11 -0.05 -9.93
CA TYR A 98 -17.41 -0.61 -9.52
C TYR A 98 -18.59 -0.04 -10.27
N TRP A 99 -18.54 1.23 -10.69
CA TRP A 99 -19.60 1.81 -11.51
C TRP A 99 -19.77 1.06 -12.84
N ALA A 100 -18.71 0.50 -13.41
CA ALA A 100 -18.79 -0.35 -14.60
C ALA A 100 -19.73 -1.57 -14.44
N ALA A 101 -19.94 -2.05 -13.20
CA ALA A 101 -20.84 -3.16 -12.90
C ALA A 101 -22.32 -2.74 -12.73
N LEU A 102 -22.61 -1.43 -12.71
CA LEU A 102 -23.91 -0.90 -12.29
C LEU A 102 -24.84 -0.50 -13.43
N LYS A 103 -24.37 -0.46 -14.69
CA LYS A 103 -25.19 -0.02 -15.84
C LYS A 103 -26.58 -0.65 -15.85
N ASP A 104 -26.65 -1.98 -15.75
CA ASP A 104 -27.93 -2.70 -15.83
C ASP A 104 -28.81 -2.46 -14.58
N ALA A 105 -28.23 -2.04 -13.45
CA ALA A 105 -28.99 -1.65 -12.26
C ALA A 105 -29.65 -0.27 -12.41
N PHE A 106 -28.99 0.67 -13.12
CA PHE A 106 -29.61 1.94 -13.52
C PHE A 106 -30.79 1.68 -14.47
N ASP A 107 -30.58 0.87 -15.51
CA ASP A 107 -31.62 0.51 -16.49
C ASP A 107 -32.83 -0.15 -15.80
N ALA A 108 -32.60 -1.02 -14.79
CA ALA A 108 -33.66 -1.69 -14.04
C ALA A 108 -34.57 -0.74 -13.25
N LEU A 109 -34.11 0.48 -12.94
CA LEU A 109 -34.90 1.52 -12.26
C LEU A 109 -35.32 2.65 -13.22
N ASN A 110 -35.16 2.45 -14.53
CA ASN A 110 -35.37 3.47 -15.57
C ASN A 110 -34.57 4.75 -15.34
N LEU A 111 -33.37 4.62 -14.76
CA LEU A 111 -32.44 5.71 -14.55
C LEU A 111 -31.37 5.70 -15.64
N GLN A 112 -30.84 6.88 -15.97
CA GLN A 112 -29.67 6.98 -16.82
C GLN A 112 -28.42 7.02 -15.95
N MET A 113 -27.41 6.26 -16.33
CA MET A 113 -26.11 6.35 -15.68
C MET A 113 -25.45 7.70 -16.07
N PRO A 114 -25.05 8.54 -15.11
CA PRO A 114 -24.45 9.84 -15.39
C PRO A 114 -23.08 9.70 -16.05
N ILE A 115 -22.58 10.80 -16.60
CA ILE A 115 -21.21 10.87 -17.13
C ILE A 115 -20.22 10.57 -16.00
N LEU A 116 -19.38 9.56 -16.16
CA LEU A 116 -18.29 9.29 -15.23
C LEU A 116 -17.09 10.14 -15.60
N ALA A 117 -16.81 11.17 -14.80
CA ALA A 117 -15.66 12.03 -14.96
C ALA A 117 -14.52 11.58 -14.03
N PRO A 118 -13.35 11.18 -14.55
CA PRO A 118 -12.20 10.92 -13.69
C PRO A 118 -11.84 12.17 -12.88
N ARG A 119 -11.68 12.03 -11.56
CA ARG A 119 -11.17 13.12 -10.74
C ARG A 119 -9.71 13.44 -11.12
N LEU A 120 -9.27 14.66 -10.84
CA LEU A 120 -7.87 15.01 -10.95
C LEU A 120 -7.02 14.15 -10.01
N ASN A 121 -5.89 13.67 -10.52
CA ASN A 121 -4.83 13.05 -9.72
C ASN A 121 -3.71 14.06 -9.56
N ILE A 122 -3.39 14.41 -8.32
CA ILE A 122 -2.47 15.51 -8.02
C ILE A 122 -1.36 15.01 -7.10
N THR A 123 -0.13 15.40 -7.43
CA THR A 123 1.04 15.26 -6.56
C THR A 123 1.61 16.65 -6.30
N LEU A 124 1.68 17.03 -5.04
CA LEU A 124 2.33 18.27 -4.62
C LEU A 124 3.84 18.05 -4.56
N ILE A 125 4.57 18.85 -5.34
CA ILE A 125 6.03 18.81 -5.40
C ILE A 125 6.56 20.03 -4.63
N SER A 126 7.23 19.79 -3.50
CA SER A 126 7.88 20.86 -2.75
C SER A 126 9.12 21.36 -3.50
N ARG A 127 9.54 22.60 -3.22
CA ARG A 127 10.81 23.15 -3.78
C ARG A 127 12.01 22.28 -3.48
N GLN A 128 12.05 21.66 -2.30
CA GLN A 128 13.12 20.73 -1.94
C GLN A 128 13.11 19.50 -2.85
N VAL A 129 11.94 18.89 -3.08
CA VAL A 129 11.80 17.72 -3.95
C VAL A 129 12.13 18.07 -5.40
N GLU A 130 11.70 19.22 -5.90
CA GLU A 130 12.01 19.71 -7.25
C GLU A 130 13.53 19.85 -7.49
N GLN A 131 14.26 20.41 -6.51
CA GLN A 131 15.71 20.52 -6.55
C GLN A 131 16.38 19.14 -6.60
N LEU A 132 15.90 18.19 -5.79
CA LEU A 132 16.42 16.82 -5.77
C LEU A 132 16.14 16.07 -7.08
N LEU A 133 14.94 16.21 -7.65
CA LEU A 133 14.59 15.65 -8.95
C LEU A 133 15.57 16.13 -10.03
N SER A 134 15.83 17.45 -10.05
CA SER A 134 16.77 18.06 -11.00
C SER A 134 18.20 17.53 -10.82
N GLU A 135 18.69 17.44 -9.58
CA GLU A 135 20.03 16.94 -9.28
C GLU A 135 20.24 15.49 -9.69
N TYR A 136 19.26 14.62 -9.45
CA TYR A 136 19.36 13.21 -9.78
C TYR A 136 18.84 12.88 -11.20
N HIS A 137 18.48 13.89 -11.98
CA HIS A 137 17.92 13.76 -13.33
C HIS A 137 16.70 12.83 -13.38
N LEU A 138 15.85 12.92 -12.36
CA LEU A 138 14.61 12.18 -12.22
C LEU A 138 13.41 13.07 -12.52
N ASP A 139 12.33 12.43 -12.94
CA ASP A 139 10.98 12.98 -13.00
C ASP A 139 10.06 12.13 -12.12
N PHE A 140 8.81 12.57 -11.96
CA PHE A 140 7.83 11.85 -11.14
C PHE A 140 7.66 10.39 -11.57
N GLU A 141 7.51 10.13 -12.87
CA GLU A 141 7.29 8.79 -13.42
C GLU A 141 8.47 7.86 -13.10
N LYS A 142 9.71 8.31 -13.28
CA LYS A 142 10.90 7.54 -12.90
C LYS A 142 10.94 7.24 -11.40
N VAL A 143 10.53 8.18 -10.54
CA VAL A 143 10.49 7.93 -9.09
C VAL A 143 9.46 6.84 -8.75
N VAL A 144 8.26 6.92 -9.32
CA VAL A 144 7.21 5.90 -9.16
C VAL A 144 7.68 4.52 -9.64
N HIS A 145 8.48 4.47 -10.71
CA HIS A 145 9.09 3.22 -11.21
C HIS A 145 10.40 2.84 -10.50
N GLY A 146 10.69 3.40 -9.32
CA GLY A 146 11.80 2.98 -8.47
C GLY A 146 13.16 3.56 -8.85
N GLY A 147 13.20 4.67 -9.60
CA GLY A 147 14.42 5.36 -10.02
C GLY A 147 15.28 5.83 -8.85
N ALA A 148 14.68 6.48 -7.84
CA ALA A 148 15.39 6.92 -6.64
C ALA A 148 15.99 5.73 -5.86
N GLU A 149 15.25 4.63 -5.73
CA GLU A 149 15.73 3.40 -5.09
C GLU A 149 16.87 2.74 -5.88
N LYS A 150 16.81 2.77 -7.22
CA LYS A 150 17.89 2.27 -8.07
C LYS A 150 19.18 3.07 -7.88
N ILE A 151 19.08 4.40 -7.90
CA ILE A 151 20.23 5.29 -7.67
C ILE A 151 20.80 5.08 -6.26
N LYS A 152 19.94 4.94 -5.24
CA LYS A 152 20.36 4.65 -3.87
C LYS A 152 21.16 3.36 -3.76
N ARG A 153 20.69 2.28 -4.39
CA ARG A 153 21.43 1.00 -4.42
C ARG A 153 22.78 1.13 -5.12
N GLN A 154 22.83 1.81 -6.26
CA GLN A 154 24.08 2.04 -6.99
C GLN A 154 25.07 2.88 -6.19
N PHE A 155 24.58 3.94 -5.51
CA PHE A 155 25.39 4.77 -4.63
C PHE A 155 25.96 3.95 -3.46
N ILE A 156 25.13 3.18 -2.76
CA ILE A 156 25.57 2.31 -1.65
C ILE A 156 26.64 1.31 -2.11
N GLN A 157 26.48 0.72 -3.30
CA GLN A 157 27.49 -0.17 -3.88
C GLN A 157 28.81 0.56 -4.19
N SER A 158 28.74 1.80 -4.68
CA SER A 158 29.93 2.59 -5.05
C SER A 158 30.78 3.05 -3.86
N ILE A 159 30.18 3.18 -2.67
CA ILE A 159 30.88 3.65 -1.45
C ILE A 159 31.41 2.52 -0.57
N GLN A 160 31.23 1.25 -0.98
CA GLN A 160 31.72 0.12 -0.19
C GLN A 160 33.23 0.19 0.02
N ASP A 161 33.68 -0.03 1.25
CA ASP A 161 35.11 -0.07 1.59
C ASP A 161 35.72 -1.42 1.21
N VAL A 162 36.10 -1.53 -0.07
CA VAL A 162 36.72 -2.73 -0.64
C VAL A 162 38.03 -3.06 0.06
N GLU A 163 38.80 -2.05 0.49
CA GLU A 163 40.06 -2.27 1.17
C GLU A 163 39.84 -2.88 2.56
N ALA A 164 38.89 -2.35 3.34
CA ALA A 164 38.53 -2.90 4.63
C ALA A 164 38.05 -4.36 4.51
N LYS A 165 37.22 -4.65 3.50
CA LYS A 165 36.80 -6.03 3.20
C LYS A 165 38.00 -6.93 2.90
N ASN A 166 38.90 -6.52 2.00
CA ASN A 166 40.10 -7.28 1.66
C ASN A 166 41.00 -7.54 2.89
N LYS A 167 41.14 -6.56 3.80
CA LYS A 167 41.89 -6.75 5.05
C LYS A 167 41.23 -7.77 5.98
N ILE A 168 39.91 -7.75 6.12
CA ILE A 168 39.17 -8.74 6.91
C ILE A 168 39.28 -10.14 6.29
N ASP A 169 39.19 -10.24 4.97
CA ASP A 169 39.33 -11.51 4.25
C ASP A 169 40.75 -12.08 4.42
N HIS A 170 41.78 -11.23 4.36
CA HIS A 170 43.15 -11.66 4.67
C HIS A 170 43.32 -12.11 6.14
N MET A 171 42.66 -11.45 7.09
CA MET A 171 42.65 -11.88 8.49
C MET A 171 41.97 -13.25 8.66
N ARG A 172 40.92 -13.56 7.87
CA ARG A 172 40.31 -14.90 7.84
C ARG A 172 41.29 -15.94 7.36
N GLU A 173 42.00 -15.68 6.26
CA GLU A 173 43.00 -16.60 5.70
C GLU A 173 44.11 -16.90 6.72
N MET A 174 44.68 -15.88 7.37
CA MET A 174 45.70 -16.07 8.40
C MET A 174 45.19 -16.88 9.61
N LEU A 175 43.92 -16.67 9.99
CA LEU A 175 43.28 -17.42 11.07
C LEU A 175 43.10 -18.90 10.70
N GLU A 176 42.66 -19.18 9.46
CA GLU A 176 42.52 -20.54 8.92
C GLU A 176 43.86 -21.29 8.99
N GLU A 177 44.93 -20.67 8.47
CA GLU A 177 46.27 -21.25 8.52
C GLU A 177 46.75 -21.51 9.95
N SER A 178 46.45 -20.60 10.87
CA SER A 178 46.85 -20.72 12.28
C SER A 178 46.14 -21.88 12.97
N TYR A 179 44.84 -22.06 12.70
CA TYR A 179 44.09 -23.20 13.23
C TYR A 179 44.55 -24.53 12.66
N GLU A 180 44.88 -24.58 11.37
CA GLU A 180 45.39 -25.81 10.75
C GLU A 180 46.77 -26.21 11.34
N LYS A 181 47.67 -25.24 11.55
CA LYS A 181 48.95 -25.48 12.25
C LYS A 181 48.74 -26.01 13.66
N LEU A 182 47.81 -25.42 14.42
CA LEU A 182 47.48 -25.88 15.78
C LEU A 182 46.90 -27.30 15.76
N ARG A 183 46.01 -27.60 14.82
CA ARG A 183 45.39 -28.92 14.66
C ARG A 183 46.44 -29.99 14.39
N GLN A 184 47.37 -29.74 13.47
CA GLN A 184 48.47 -30.66 13.17
C GLN A 184 49.36 -30.93 14.40
N TYR A 185 49.68 -29.88 15.17
CA TYR A 185 50.45 -30.02 16.40
C TYR A 185 49.72 -30.85 17.46
N LEU A 186 48.44 -30.60 17.71
CA LEU A 186 47.65 -31.35 18.70
C LEU A 186 47.51 -32.82 18.30
N HIS A 187 47.30 -33.10 17.01
CA HIS A 187 47.30 -34.46 16.49
C HIS A 187 48.64 -35.16 16.73
N SER A 188 49.78 -34.48 16.56
CA SER A 188 51.11 -35.03 16.86
C SER A 188 51.32 -35.38 18.35
N LYS A 189 50.53 -34.75 19.23
CA LYS A 189 50.52 -34.98 20.69
C LYS A 189 49.43 -35.93 21.16
N GLN A 190 48.66 -36.53 20.24
CA GLN A 190 47.52 -37.42 20.57
C GLN A 190 46.46 -36.73 21.45
N LEU A 191 46.28 -35.42 21.27
CA LEU A 191 45.25 -34.62 21.95
C LEU A 191 44.07 -34.39 21.01
N HIS A 192 42.90 -34.95 21.35
CA HIS A 192 41.69 -34.91 20.52
C HIS A 192 40.75 -33.78 20.95
N LEU A 193 40.88 -32.60 20.31
CA LEU A 193 40.13 -31.39 20.64
C LEU A 193 39.42 -30.79 19.40
N GLU A 194 39.21 -31.56 18.35
CA GLU A 194 38.69 -31.10 17.04
C GLU A 194 37.38 -30.32 17.17
N ASN A 195 36.44 -30.84 17.96
CA ASN A 195 35.14 -30.19 18.19
C ASN A 195 35.27 -28.79 18.83
N ILE A 196 36.25 -28.61 19.72
CA ILE A 196 36.51 -27.33 20.39
C ILE A 196 37.20 -26.35 19.44
N ILE A 197 38.12 -26.85 18.60
CA ILE A 197 38.80 -26.06 17.56
C ILE A 197 37.78 -25.52 16.56
N GLU A 198 36.95 -26.39 15.99
CA GLU A 198 35.93 -25.97 15.01
C GLU A 198 34.92 -24.98 15.62
N LYS A 199 34.51 -25.20 16.88
CA LYS A 199 33.66 -24.26 17.59
C LYS A 199 34.32 -22.88 17.75
N ASN A 200 35.57 -22.81 18.18
CA ASN A 200 36.29 -21.54 18.34
C ASN A 200 36.49 -20.83 16.99
N LYS A 201 36.93 -21.57 15.97
CA LYS A 201 37.09 -21.09 14.60
C LYS A 201 35.79 -20.45 14.08
N ARG A 202 34.65 -21.11 14.27
CA ARG A 202 33.33 -20.56 13.92
C ARG A 202 33.03 -19.25 14.65
N TYR A 203 33.35 -19.14 15.95
CA TYR A 203 33.16 -17.90 16.69
C TYR A 203 34.00 -16.75 16.12
N HIS A 204 35.26 -17.00 15.77
CA HIS A 204 36.10 -15.97 15.15
C HIS A 204 35.56 -15.52 13.80
N HIS A 205 35.08 -16.44 12.95
CA HIS A 205 34.39 -16.07 11.70
C HIS A 205 33.17 -15.19 11.94
N MET A 206 32.34 -15.52 12.94
CA MET A 206 31.21 -14.68 13.31
C MET A 206 31.66 -13.28 13.77
N GLN A 207 32.81 -13.16 14.45
CA GLN A 207 33.36 -11.85 14.84
C GLN A 207 33.87 -11.06 13.64
N PHE A 208 34.46 -11.72 12.64
CA PHE A 208 34.84 -11.06 11.38
C PHE A 208 33.62 -10.60 10.58
N ASP A 209 32.55 -11.41 10.50
CA ASP A 209 31.28 -11.01 9.88
C ASP A 209 30.68 -9.79 10.60
N TYR A 210 30.69 -9.82 11.94
CA TYR A 210 30.21 -8.70 12.75
C TYR A 210 31.01 -7.42 12.52
N LEU A 211 32.35 -7.52 12.49
CA LEU A 211 33.23 -6.38 12.27
C LEU A 211 33.02 -5.79 10.86
N LEU A 212 32.93 -6.63 9.83
CA LEU A 212 32.65 -6.18 8.46
C LEU A 212 31.31 -5.44 8.39
N LYS A 213 30.25 -6.00 9.00
CA LYS A 213 28.94 -5.34 9.08
C LYS A 213 29.00 -4.00 9.81
N LYS A 214 29.84 -3.88 10.84
CA LYS A 214 30.02 -2.60 11.56
C LYS A 214 30.72 -1.56 10.70
N ILE A 215 31.73 -1.96 9.94
CA ILE A 215 32.41 -1.09 8.97
C ILE A 215 31.42 -0.60 7.92
N GLU A 216 30.62 -1.51 7.35
CA GLU A 216 29.57 -1.14 6.38
C GLU A 216 28.56 -0.15 6.98
N GLN A 217 28.15 -0.34 8.24
CA GLN A 217 27.28 0.61 8.94
C GLN A 217 27.92 1.99 9.08
N GLU A 218 29.18 2.07 9.49
CA GLU A 218 29.90 3.35 9.62
C GLU A 218 30.06 4.07 8.27
N VAL A 219 30.30 3.32 7.20
CA VAL A 219 30.31 3.86 5.83
C VAL A 219 28.95 4.45 5.47
N LEU A 220 27.84 3.75 5.75
CA LEU A 220 26.51 4.27 5.47
C LEU A 220 26.19 5.54 6.28
N VAL A 221 26.60 5.60 7.56
CA VAL A 221 26.41 6.79 8.42
C VAL A 221 27.17 8.00 7.86
N LYS A 222 28.41 7.82 7.39
CA LYS A 222 29.17 8.90 6.73
C LYS A 222 28.45 9.49 5.51
N HIS A 223 27.60 8.71 4.86
CA HIS A 223 26.87 9.09 3.65
C HIS A 223 25.35 9.22 3.87
N GLU A 224 24.91 9.37 5.14
CA GLU A 224 23.50 9.45 5.50
C GLU A 224 22.79 10.61 4.79
N SER A 225 23.46 11.74 4.59
CA SER A 225 22.88 12.91 3.92
C SER A 225 22.40 12.58 2.50
N THR A 226 23.23 11.94 1.69
CA THR A 226 22.88 11.51 0.32
C THR A 226 21.77 10.46 0.34
N ILE A 227 21.87 9.47 1.23
CA ILE A 227 20.86 8.42 1.37
C ILE A 227 19.50 9.01 1.75
N ARG A 228 19.49 9.96 2.70
CA ARG A 228 18.28 10.66 3.14
C ARG A 228 17.64 11.44 1.99
N ARG A 229 18.43 12.14 1.18
CA ARG A 229 17.92 12.90 0.02
C ARG A 229 17.22 11.99 -0.99
N LEU A 230 17.81 10.82 -1.29
CA LEU A 230 17.18 9.83 -2.16
C LEU A 230 15.91 9.23 -1.53
N ASN A 231 15.92 8.98 -0.22
CA ASN A 231 14.72 8.54 0.50
C ASN A 231 13.61 9.60 0.47
N THR A 232 13.96 10.89 0.58
CA THR A 232 13.00 12.01 0.51
C THR A 232 12.23 12.00 -0.80
N LEU A 233 12.88 11.72 -1.94
CA LEU A 233 12.19 11.61 -3.22
C LEU A 233 11.12 10.51 -3.21
N SER A 234 11.47 9.31 -2.74
CA SER A 234 10.54 8.20 -2.65
C SER A 234 9.40 8.48 -1.67
N SER A 235 9.71 9.02 -0.48
CA SER A 235 8.69 9.28 0.53
C SER A 235 7.73 10.40 0.11
N GLU A 236 8.22 11.50 -0.45
CA GLU A 236 7.37 12.63 -0.78
C GLU A 236 6.50 12.36 -2.02
N LEU A 237 7.00 11.63 -3.03
CA LEU A 237 6.28 11.45 -4.31
C LEU A 237 5.51 10.12 -4.39
N TYR A 238 6.04 9.05 -3.81
CA TYR A 238 5.46 7.70 -3.89
C TYR A 238 5.55 6.95 -2.54
N PRO A 239 4.99 7.53 -1.46
CA PRO A 239 5.10 6.97 -0.11
C PRO A 239 4.51 5.56 -0.03
N ASN A 240 5.22 4.66 0.67
CA ASN A 240 4.77 3.29 0.91
C ASN A 240 4.35 2.54 -0.37
N ASN A 241 5.02 2.81 -1.49
CA ASN A 241 4.69 2.26 -2.81
C ASN A 241 3.26 2.61 -3.26
N ASN A 242 2.78 3.80 -2.93
CA ASN A 242 1.45 4.28 -3.29
C ASN A 242 1.49 5.78 -3.64
N TYR A 243 0.46 6.27 -4.32
CA TYR A 243 0.37 7.68 -4.69
C TYR A 243 0.24 8.59 -3.48
N GLN A 244 0.89 9.75 -3.55
CA GLN A 244 0.91 10.78 -2.51
C GLN A 244 -0.50 11.10 -1.98
N GLU A 245 -1.45 11.37 -2.87
CA GLU A 245 -2.86 11.70 -2.56
C GLU A 245 -3.64 10.57 -1.85
N ARG A 246 -3.09 9.35 -1.79
CA ARG A 246 -3.71 8.20 -1.11
C ARG A 246 -3.14 7.95 0.28
N ILE A 247 -2.04 8.62 0.63
CA ILE A 247 -1.32 8.40 1.89
C ILE A 247 -1.31 9.66 2.74
N TYR A 248 -1.03 10.82 2.14
CA TYR A 248 -0.87 12.06 2.88
C TYR A 248 -2.17 12.84 3.01
N ASN A 249 -2.26 13.57 4.12
CA ASN A 249 -3.42 14.38 4.45
C ASN A 249 -3.14 15.86 4.13
N PRO A 250 -4.11 16.61 3.59
CA PRO A 250 -3.93 18.02 3.25
C PRO A 250 -3.46 18.91 4.42
N TYR A 251 -3.78 18.58 5.67
CA TYR A 251 -3.35 19.35 6.85
C TYR A 251 -1.84 19.44 7.01
N GLN A 252 -1.09 18.43 6.56
CA GLN A 252 0.37 18.46 6.60
C GLN A 252 0.90 19.60 5.72
N TYR A 253 0.35 19.74 4.52
CA TYR A 253 0.73 20.78 3.57
C TYR A 253 0.22 22.14 4.00
N LEU A 254 -1.01 22.24 4.52
CA LEU A 254 -1.55 23.49 5.07
C LEU A 254 -0.73 24.00 6.25
N ASN A 255 -0.19 23.12 7.09
CA ASN A 255 0.68 23.54 8.20
C ASN A 255 2.04 24.08 7.71
N ILE A 256 2.56 23.56 6.60
CA ILE A 256 3.86 23.96 6.04
C ILE A 256 3.73 25.25 5.21
N TYR A 257 2.69 25.34 4.38
CA TYR A 257 2.52 26.40 3.38
C TYR A 257 1.48 27.45 3.77
N GLY A 258 0.76 27.24 4.88
CA GLY A 258 -0.28 28.14 5.35
C GLY A 258 -1.68 27.85 4.80
N PRO A 259 -2.70 28.54 5.33
CA PRO A 259 -4.10 28.32 4.96
C PRO A 259 -4.42 28.74 3.52
N ASP A 260 -3.61 29.62 2.93
CA ASP A 260 -3.81 30.13 1.57
C ASP A 260 -3.38 29.14 0.47
N LEU A 261 -2.70 28.04 0.82
CA LEU A 261 -2.21 27.04 -0.14
C LEU A 261 -3.28 26.60 -1.15
N VAL A 262 -4.49 26.30 -0.69
CA VAL A 262 -5.57 25.84 -1.57
C VAL A 262 -5.95 26.92 -2.58
N ARG A 263 -5.95 28.18 -2.16
CA ARG A 263 -6.22 29.32 -3.04
C ARG A 263 -5.10 29.52 -4.05
N ASP A 264 -3.85 29.30 -3.65
CA ASP A 264 -2.69 29.46 -4.53
C ASP A 264 -2.57 28.34 -5.58
N LEU A 265 -3.24 27.20 -5.36
CA LEU A 265 -3.27 26.05 -6.27
C LEU A 265 -4.43 26.08 -7.29
N ILE A 266 -5.46 26.90 -7.06
CA ILE A 266 -6.69 27.01 -7.89
C ILE A 266 -6.62 28.25 -8.78
#